data_AF-A0AAU6JMW1-F1
#
_entry.id   AF-A0AAU6JMW1-F1
#
_cell.length_a   1.000
_cell.length_b   1.000
_cell.length_c   1.000
_cell.angle_alpha   90.00
_cell.angle_beta   90.00
_cell.angle_gamma   90.00
#
_symmetry.space_group_name_H-M   'P 1'
#
loop_
_entity.id
_entity.type
_entity.pdbx_description
1 polymer ?
#
loop_
_entity_poly.entity_id
_entity_poly.type
_entity_poly.pdbx_seq_one_letter_code
_entity_poly.pdbx_strand_id
1 'polypeptide(L)'
;MRHEYEAKFLAVDVGALQVRLAALGAVQAFPRTLLTRTIFENDRLDSGAWLRLRDEGTRSTLTLKQVTDATTIDGTKEIETEVADLNAVADILRRIGCVEVRHQENYREEWRLGEVAFDFDTWPGLPSFLEIEGPDEASVRQAAALLDLDYSEARFGSVDSIYKSEAGRDILAEPTLLFSDREKQSDLPSAAQDH
;
A
#
# COMPACT_ATOMS: atom_id res chain seq x y z
N MET A 1 6.37 1.73 18.14
CA MET A 1 5.92 1.93 16.74
C MET A 1 6.54 3.21 16.24
N ARG A 2 6.89 3.29 14.96
CA ARG A 2 7.43 4.49 14.31
C ARG A 2 6.33 5.16 13.51
N HIS A 3 6.40 6.47 13.37
CA HIS A 3 5.54 7.18 12.43
C HIS A 3 5.98 6.85 11.00
N GLU A 4 5.00 6.66 10.13
CA GLU A 4 5.20 6.73 8.68
C GLU A 4 4.98 8.19 8.27
N TYR A 5 5.78 8.71 7.34
CA TYR A 5 5.52 9.99 6.70
C TYR A 5 5.16 9.70 5.26
N GLU A 6 3.87 9.66 4.98
CA GLU A 6 3.35 9.11 3.75
C GLU A 6 2.20 9.97 3.20
N ALA A 7 2.22 10.24 1.89
CA ALA A 7 1.19 11.01 1.20
C ALA A 7 0.73 10.29 -0.08
N LYS A 8 -0.58 10.17 -0.25
CA LYS A 8 -1.20 9.51 -1.41
C LYS A 8 -1.79 10.52 -2.40
N PHE A 9 -1.63 10.26 -3.69
CA PHE A 9 -2.09 11.07 -4.82
C PHE A 9 -2.90 10.20 -5.80
N LEU A 10 -4.21 10.45 -5.90
CA LEU A 10 -5.15 9.52 -6.56
C LEU A 10 -5.28 9.71 -8.08
N ALA A 11 -5.16 10.95 -8.57
CA ALA A 11 -5.35 11.30 -9.97
C ALA A 11 -4.01 11.43 -10.69
N VAL A 12 -3.30 10.32 -10.87
CA VAL A 12 -1.94 10.31 -11.43
C VAL A 12 -1.86 9.65 -12.80
N ASP A 13 -1.01 10.19 -13.67
CA ASP A 13 -0.56 9.50 -14.89
C ASP A 13 0.67 8.65 -14.53
N VAL A 14 0.44 7.37 -14.26
CA VAL A 14 1.48 6.42 -13.84
C VAL A 14 2.65 6.39 -14.83
N GLY A 15 2.37 6.34 -16.13
CA GLY A 15 3.42 6.26 -17.15
C GLY A 15 4.27 7.52 -17.19
N ALA A 16 3.64 8.70 -17.12
CA ALA A 16 4.36 9.97 -17.08
C ALA A 16 5.22 10.11 -15.81
N LEU A 17 4.70 9.68 -14.66
CA LEU A 17 5.44 9.72 -13.39
C LEU A 17 6.62 8.74 -13.37
N GLN A 18 6.46 7.53 -13.89
CA GLN A 18 7.57 6.57 -14.03
C GLN A 18 8.70 7.13 -14.90
N VAL A 19 8.37 7.74 -16.04
CA VAL A 19 9.36 8.40 -16.92
C VAL A 19 10.09 9.52 -16.18
N ARG A 20 9.36 10.34 -15.41
CA ARG A 20 9.96 11.41 -14.63
C ARG A 20 10.85 10.89 -13.50
N LEU A 21 10.41 9.87 -12.76
CA LEU A 21 11.20 9.22 -11.71
C LEU A 21 12.51 8.65 -12.27
N ALA A 22 12.46 7.95 -13.40
CA ALA A 22 13.65 7.46 -14.08
C ALA A 22 14.59 8.61 -14.48
N ALA A 23 14.06 9.72 -15.00
CA ALA A 23 14.86 10.90 -15.35
C ALA A 23 15.51 11.58 -14.13
N LEU A 24 14.89 11.47 -12.95
CA LEU A 24 15.45 11.94 -11.67
C LEU A 24 16.50 10.97 -11.08
N GLY A 25 16.74 9.83 -11.73
CA GLY A 25 17.67 8.81 -11.26
C GLY A 25 17.08 7.87 -10.21
N ALA A 26 15.75 7.83 -10.06
CA ALA A 26 15.12 6.82 -9.24
C ALA A 26 15.30 5.43 -9.86
N VAL A 27 15.41 4.42 -9.01
CA VAL A 27 15.52 3.01 -9.43
C VAL A 27 14.22 2.28 -9.14
N GLN A 28 13.79 1.41 -10.03
CA GLN A 28 12.69 0.48 -9.74
C GLN A 28 13.20 -0.54 -8.71
N ALA A 29 12.78 -0.39 -7.47
CA ALA A 29 13.20 -1.24 -6.36
C ALA A 29 12.37 -2.53 -6.30
N PHE A 30 11.11 -2.45 -6.74
CA PHE A 30 10.18 -3.56 -6.76
C PHE A 30 9.30 -3.49 -8.01
N PRO A 31 9.32 -4.50 -8.89
CA PRO A 31 8.48 -4.50 -10.08
C PRO A 31 7.00 -4.64 -9.68
N ARG A 32 6.09 -4.26 -10.59
CA ARG A 32 4.65 -4.43 -10.38
C ARG A 32 4.32 -5.88 -10.04
N THR A 33 3.95 -6.13 -8.78
CA THR A 33 3.76 -7.48 -8.23
C THR A 33 2.44 -7.55 -7.46
N LEU A 34 1.75 -8.68 -7.60
CA LEU A 34 0.54 -8.95 -6.80
C LEU A 34 0.96 -9.23 -5.36
N LEU A 35 0.45 -8.41 -4.44
CA LEU A 35 0.58 -8.62 -3.02
C LEU A 35 -0.73 -9.17 -2.47
N THR A 36 -0.63 -10.15 -1.58
CA THR A 36 -1.77 -10.63 -0.80
C THR A 36 -1.55 -10.32 0.65
N ARG A 37 -2.62 -10.03 1.38
CA ARG A 37 -2.53 -9.84 2.83
C ARG A 37 -3.71 -10.42 3.57
N THR A 38 -3.43 -10.92 4.76
CA THR A 38 -4.41 -11.34 5.73
C THR A 38 -4.38 -10.36 6.90
N ILE A 39 -5.54 -9.82 7.25
CA ILE A 39 -5.72 -8.90 8.36
C ILE A 39 -6.21 -9.69 9.57
N PHE A 40 -5.56 -9.45 10.70
CA PHE A 40 -5.90 -10.01 11.99
C PHE A 40 -6.25 -8.90 12.98
N GLU A 41 -7.30 -9.16 13.76
CA GLU A 41 -7.74 -8.28 14.84
C GLU A 41 -7.74 -9.03 16.18
N ASN A 42 -7.69 -8.27 17.28
CA ASN A 42 -7.83 -8.78 18.64
C ASN A 42 -8.31 -7.66 19.54
N ASP A 43 -9.21 -7.96 20.48
CA ASP A 43 -9.80 -6.97 21.41
C ASP A 43 -8.77 -6.26 22.31
N ARG A 44 -7.53 -6.76 22.38
CA ARG A 44 -6.43 -6.14 23.14
C ARG A 44 -5.59 -5.16 22.32
N LEU A 45 -5.81 -5.07 21.00
CA LEU A 45 -5.15 -4.05 20.19
C LEU A 45 -5.73 -2.68 20.53
N ASP A 46 -4.89 -1.66 20.42
CA ASP A 46 -5.34 -0.28 20.59
C ASP A 46 -6.37 0.09 19.51
N SER A 47 -7.20 1.09 19.79
CA SER A 47 -8.15 1.62 18.81
C SER A 47 -7.43 2.01 17.52
N GLY A 48 -8.00 1.61 16.38
CA GLY A 48 -7.43 1.85 15.05
C GLY A 48 -6.20 1.01 14.73
N ALA A 49 -5.84 0.01 15.55
CA ALA A 49 -4.72 -0.89 15.31
C ALA A 49 -5.16 -2.25 14.77
N TRP A 50 -4.34 -2.83 13.89
CA TRP A 50 -4.54 -4.16 13.33
C TRP A 50 -3.20 -4.82 13.01
N LEU A 51 -3.21 -6.14 12.93
CA LEU A 51 -2.09 -6.93 12.43
C LEU A 51 -2.32 -7.25 10.96
N ARG A 52 -1.29 -7.09 10.14
CA ARG A 52 -1.28 -7.46 8.72
C ARG A 52 -0.17 -8.45 8.50
N LEU A 53 -0.52 -9.58 7.91
CA LEU A 53 0.44 -10.53 7.42
C LEU A 53 0.39 -10.50 5.89
N ARG A 54 1.50 -10.13 5.24
CA ARG A 54 1.55 -9.85 3.80
C ARG A 54 2.53 -10.78 3.09
N ASP A 55 2.14 -11.25 1.92
CA ASP A 55 3.00 -11.86 0.93
C ASP A 55 3.30 -10.83 -0.18
N GLU A 56 4.58 -10.59 -0.42
CA GLU A 56 5.08 -9.68 -1.46
C GLU A 56 5.74 -10.44 -2.61
N GLY A 57 5.53 -11.76 -2.70
CA GLY A 57 6.08 -12.64 -3.73
C GLY A 57 7.52 -13.05 -3.46
N THR A 58 8.43 -12.10 -3.16
CA THR A 58 9.84 -12.39 -2.83
C THR A 58 10.13 -12.45 -1.35
N ARG A 59 9.26 -11.85 -0.53
CA ARG A 59 9.35 -11.84 0.93
C ARG A 59 7.96 -11.77 1.54
N SER A 60 7.89 -11.95 2.85
CA SER A 60 6.66 -11.82 3.61
C SER A 60 6.89 -11.00 4.86
N THR A 61 5.92 -10.18 5.23
CA THR A 61 6.04 -9.29 6.40
C THR A 61 4.87 -9.47 7.36
N LEU A 62 5.17 -9.33 8.65
CA LEU A 62 4.18 -9.10 9.70
C LEU A 62 4.29 -7.64 10.14
N THR A 63 3.17 -6.94 10.07
CA THR A 63 3.07 -5.53 10.44
C THR A 63 2.00 -5.34 11.52
N LEU A 64 2.32 -4.66 12.61
CA LEU A 64 1.32 -4.04 13.48
C LEU A 64 1.18 -2.59 13.01
N LYS A 65 0.03 -2.22 12.44
CA LYS A 65 -0.28 -0.84 12.03
C LYS A 65 -1.31 -0.22 12.97
N GLN A 66 -1.24 1.09 13.15
CA GLN A 66 -2.24 1.87 13.87
C GLN A 66 -2.43 3.23 13.20
N VAL A 67 -3.66 3.57 12.86
CA VAL A 67 -4.03 4.93 12.44
C VAL A 67 -4.55 5.67 13.66
N THR A 68 -3.79 6.67 14.09
CA THR A 68 -4.14 7.57 15.21
C THR A 68 -4.81 8.85 14.75
N ASP A 69 -4.49 9.32 13.54
CA ASP A 69 -5.15 10.44 12.88
C ASP A 69 -5.09 10.20 11.35
N ALA A 70 -6.23 10.10 10.67
CA ALA A 70 -6.24 9.88 9.21
C ALA A 70 -6.09 11.19 8.42
N THR A 71 -5.91 12.32 9.09
CA THR A 71 -5.85 13.66 8.47
C THR A 71 -4.45 14.26 8.43
N THR A 72 -3.47 13.62 9.08
CA THR A 72 -2.08 14.08 9.12
C THR A 72 -1.13 13.07 8.49
N ILE A 73 -0.02 13.57 7.94
CA ILE A 73 1.01 12.75 7.29
C ILE A 73 1.67 11.75 8.23
N ASP A 74 1.78 12.08 9.52
CA ASP A 74 2.38 11.26 10.57
C ASP A 74 1.34 10.50 11.40
N GLY A 75 0.08 10.52 10.98
CA GLY A 75 -1.01 9.97 11.77
C GLY A 75 -1.07 8.44 11.78
N THR A 76 -0.26 7.76 10.95
CA THR A 76 -0.08 6.31 10.95
C THR A 76 1.22 5.92 11.64
N LYS A 77 1.15 4.87 12.44
CA LYS A 77 2.32 4.25 13.07
C LYS A 77 2.39 2.77 12.74
N GLU A 78 3.60 2.24 12.66
CA GLU A 78 3.79 0.80 12.49
C GLU A 78 5.02 0.20 13.18
N ILE A 79 4.99 -1.13 13.29
CA ILE A 79 6.13 -2.00 13.49
C ILE A 79 6.03 -3.08 12.42
N GLU A 80 7.02 -3.14 11.53
CA GLU A 80 7.12 -4.17 10.50
C GLU A 80 8.36 -5.06 10.71
N THR A 81 8.22 -6.33 10.38
CA THR A 81 9.35 -7.26 10.30
C THR A 81 9.11 -8.32 9.23
N GLU A 82 10.17 -8.77 8.59
CA GLU A 82 10.12 -9.92 7.69
C GLU A 82 9.91 -11.22 8.47
N VAL A 83 9.13 -12.13 7.89
CA VAL A 83 8.85 -13.44 8.45
C VAL A 83 9.23 -14.54 7.45
N ALA A 84 9.79 -15.64 7.97
CA ALA A 84 10.26 -16.73 7.14
C ALA A 84 9.14 -17.68 6.67
N ASP A 85 8.05 -17.79 7.44
CA ASP A 85 6.94 -18.69 7.14
C ASP A 85 5.59 -18.03 7.49
N LEU A 86 4.87 -17.63 6.45
CA LEU A 86 3.52 -17.04 6.53
C LEU A 86 2.52 -17.92 7.29
N ASN A 87 2.51 -19.22 7.00
CA ASN A 87 1.53 -20.15 7.58
C ASN A 87 1.81 -20.36 9.06
N ALA A 88 3.07 -20.52 9.43
CA ALA A 88 3.47 -20.66 10.82
C ALA A 88 3.10 -19.42 11.65
N VAL A 89 3.34 -18.21 11.11
CA VAL A 89 2.98 -16.97 11.80
C VAL A 89 1.46 -16.81 11.91
N ALA A 90 0.70 -17.08 10.85
CA ALA A 90 -0.76 -17.07 10.90
C ALA A 90 -1.31 -18.02 11.99
N ASP A 91 -0.76 -19.23 12.09
CA ASP A 91 -1.14 -20.20 13.12
C ASP A 91 -0.80 -19.72 14.54
N ILE A 92 0.37 -19.12 14.73
CA ILE A 92 0.75 -18.50 16.01
C ILE A 92 -0.27 -17.42 16.39
N LEU A 93 -0.58 -16.50 15.47
CA LEU A 93 -1.53 -15.41 15.71
C LEU A 93 -2.91 -15.94 16.12
N ARG A 94 -3.43 -16.94 15.42
CA ARG A 94 -4.71 -17.59 15.78
C ARG A 94 -4.67 -18.21 17.18
N ARG A 95 -3.56 -18.87 17.55
CA ARG A 95 -3.41 -19.54 18.86
C ARG A 95 -3.28 -18.57 20.03
N ILE A 96 -2.79 -17.35 19.80
CA ILE A 96 -2.72 -16.30 20.81
C ILE A 96 -4.00 -15.44 20.87
N GLY A 97 -5.02 -15.80 20.09
CA GLY A 97 -6.35 -15.21 20.13
C GLY A 97 -6.61 -14.14 19.09
N CYS A 98 -5.73 -13.92 18.11
CA CYS A 98 -6.05 -13.05 16.98
C CYS A 98 -7.02 -13.74 16.01
N VAL A 99 -7.96 -12.99 15.47
CA VAL A 99 -8.97 -13.47 14.52
C VAL A 99 -8.65 -12.92 13.15
N GLU A 100 -8.64 -13.79 12.15
CA GLU A 100 -8.57 -13.39 10.74
C GLU A 100 -9.90 -12.77 10.32
N VAL A 101 -9.86 -11.51 9.88
CA VAL A 101 -11.07 -10.74 9.56
C VAL A 101 -11.20 -10.43 8.08
N ARG A 102 -10.08 -10.29 7.35
CA ARG A 102 -10.07 -9.90 5.95
C ARG A 102 -8.90 -10.51 5.18
N HIS A 103 -9.12 -10.79 3.90
CA HIS A 103 -8.08 -11.13 2.93
C HIS A 103 -8.13 -10.19 1.72
N GLN A 104 -7.01 -9.58 1.33
CA GLN A 104 -7.00 -8.49 0.35
C GLN A 104 -5.83 -8.57 -0.63
N GLU A 105 -6.11 -8.29 -1.90
CA GLU A 105 -5.14 -8.19 -3.00
C GLU A 105 -4.85 -6.71 -3.36
N ASN A 106 -3.61 -6.39 -3.73
CA ASN A 106 -3.27 -5.18 -4.50
C ASN A 106 -2.07 -5.50 -5.40
N TYR A 107 -1.92 -4.76 -6.49
CA TYR A 107 -0.62 -4.67 -7.16
C TYR A 107 0.15 -3.48 -6.59
N ARG A 108 1.47 -3.65 -6.44
CA ARG A 108 2.39 -2.56 -6.10
C ARG A 108 3.61 -2.62 -7.00
N GLU A 109 4.05 -1.45 -7.45
CA GLU A 109 5.36 -1.21 -8.05
C GLU A 109 6.06 -0.12 -7.23
N GLU A 110 7.28 -0.37 -6.75
CA GLU A 110 8.06 0.58 -5.93
C GLU A 110 9.23 1.15 -6.73
N TRP A 111 9.35 2.47 -6.71
CA TRP A 111 10.56 3.20 -7.11
C TRP A 111 11.21 3.86 -5.91
N ARG A 112 12.55 3.96 -5.92
CA ARG A 112 13.31 4.63 -4.86
C ARG A 112 14.22 5.73 -5.40
N LEU A 113 14.19 6.88 -4.74
CA LEU A 113 15.14 7.97 -4.92
C LEU A 113 15.72 8.36 -3.56
N GLY A 114 16.93 7.90 -3.26
CA GLY A 114 17.51 8.04 -1.92
C GLY A 114 16.71 7.25 -0.88
N GLU A 115 16.22 7.94 0.15
CA GLU A 115 15.39 7.36 1.23
C GLU A 115 13.88 7.48 0.97
N VAL A 116 13.47 8.06 -0.17
CA VAL A 116 12.05 8.22 -0.52
C VAL A 116 11.61 7.05 -1.40
N ALA A 117 10.50 6.43 -1.01
CA ALA A 117 9.79 5.41 -1.77
C ALA A 117 8.58 6.02 -2.52
N PHE A 118 8.34 5.51 -3.72
CA PHE A 118 7.24 5.90 -4.61
C PHE A 118 6.52 4.63 -5.03
N ASP A 119 5.37 4.38 -4.40
CA ASP A 119 4.59 3.16 -4.56
C ASP A 119 3.38 3.43 -5.47
N PHE A 120 3.40 2.84 -6.66
CA PHE A 120 2.25 2.80 -7.54
C PHE A 120 1.36 1.63 -7.15
N ASP A 121 0.26 1.94 -6.47
CA ASP A 121 -0.67 0.98 -5.93
C ASP A 121 -1.92 0.87 -6.80
N THR A 122 -2.23 -0.34 -7.24
CA THR A 122 -3.52 -0.68 -7.85
C THR A 122 -4.32 -1.54 -6.88
N TRP A 123 -5.53 -1.14 -6.54
CA TRP A 123 -6.43 -1.91 -5.68
C TRP A 123 -7.72 -2.30 -6.42
N PRO A 124 -8.40 -3.42 -6.07
CA PRO A 124 -9.59 -3.87 -6.80
C PRO A 124 -10.69 -2.80 -6.91
N GLY A 125 -11.06 -2.43 -8.13
CA GLY A 125 -12.06 -1.39 -8.38
C GLY A 125 -11.63 0.06 -8.09
N LEU A 126 -10.34 0.35 -7.91
CA LEU A 126 -9.79 1.71 -7.87
C LEU A 126 -8.79 1.92 -9.01
N PRO A 127 -8.70 3.14 -9.59
CA PRO A 127 -7.56 3.54 -10.40
C PRO A 127 -6.25 3.42 -9.62
N SER A 128 -5.14 3.24 -10.34
CA SER A 128 -3.83 3.25 -9.68
C SER A 128 -3.51 4.63 -9.14
N PHE A 129 -2.95 4.68 -7.94
CA PHE A 129 -2.53 5.91 -7.28
C PHE A 129 -1.07 5.82 -6.86
N LEU A 130 -0.46 6.98 -6.58
CA LEU A 130 0.91 7.05 -6.09
C LEU A 130 0.90 7.32 -4.58
N GLU A 131 1.63 6.52 -3.83
CA GLU A 131 2.00 6.74 -2.44
C GLU A 131 3.47 7.17 -2.38
N ILE A 132 3.75 8.29 -1.72
CA ILE A 132 5.13 8.80 -1.50
C ILE A 132 5.42 8.69 -0.01
N GLU A 133 6.42 7.90 0.35
CA GLU A 133 6.86 7.70 1.73
C GLU A 133 8.32 8.15 1.91
N GLY A 134 8.60 8.86 3.00
CA GLY A 134 9.96 9.34 3.31
C GLY A 134 10.28 9.37 4.79
N PRO A 135 11.51 9.78 5.16
CA PRO A 135 11.94 9.84 6.56
C PRO A 135 11.24 10.94 7.37
N ASP A 136 10.71 11.97 6.70
CA ASP A 136 9.96 13.08 7.29
C ASP A 136 9.04 13.76 6.25
N GLU A 137 8.14 14.63 6.72
CA GLU A 137 7.22 15.39 5.86
C GLU A 137 7.94 16.30 4.85
N ALA A 138 9.10 16.87 5.22
CA ALA A 138 9.84 17.75 4.33
C ALA A 138 10.33 17.00 3.08
N SER A 139 10.82 15.77 3.27
CA SER A 139 11.25 14.87 2.21
C SER A 139 10.09 14.49 1.28
N VAL A 140 8.92 14.17 1.85
CA VAL A 140 7.71 13.84 1.06
C VAL A 140 7.23 15.04 0.26
N ARG A 141 7.20 16.24 0.86
CA ARG A 141 6.83 17.49 0.15
C ARG A 141 7.79 17.79 -1.00
N GLN A 142 9.09 17.64 -0.77
CA GLN A 142 10.10 17.85 -1.80
C GLN A 142 9.94 16.84 -2.94
N ALA A 143 9.71 15.56 -2.62
CA ALA A 143 9.47 14.50 -3.60
C ALA A 143 8.20 14.76 -4.43
N ALA A 144 7.09 15.16 -3.80
CA ALA A 144 5.87 15.55 -4.50
C ALA A 144 6.11 16.73 -5.45
N ALA A 145 6.85 17.75 -5.00
CA ALA A 145 7.21 18.90 -5.84
C ALA A 145 8.11 18.51 -7.03
N LEU A 146 9.05 17.57 -6.85
CA LEU A 146 9.86 17.03 -7.95
C LEU A 146 9.02 16.33 -9.01
N LEU A 147 7.81 15.87 -8.67
CA LEU A 147 6.86 15.23 -9.57
C LEU A 147 5.74 16.16 -10.07
N ASP A 148 5.83 17.47 -9.78
CA ASP A 148 4.78 18.47 -10.05
C ASP A 148 3.41 18.10 -9.46
N LEU A 149 3.40 17.38 -8.33
CA LEU A 149 2.18 17.01 -7.63
C LEU A 149 1.79 18.12 -6.64
N ASP A 150 0.52 18.53 -6.66
CA ASP A 150 -0.01 19.48 -5.70
C ASP A 150 -0.21 18.80 -4.35
N TYR A 151 0.66 19.12 -3.39
CA TYR A 151 0.59 18.56 -2.05
C TYR A 151 -0.72 18.89 -1.31
N SER A 152 -1.46 19.94 -1.72
CA SER A 152 -2.77 20.22 -1.13
C SER A 152 -3.84 19.18 -1.50
N GLU A 153 -3.60 18.39 -2.54
CA GLU A 153 -4.45 17.27 -2.94
C GLU A 153 -4.09 15.95 -2.23
N ALA A 154 -3.00 15.93 -1.45
CA ALA A 154 -2.55 14.75 -0.75
C ALA A 154 -3.65 14.17 0.16
N ARG A 155 -3.67 12.84 0.21
CA ARG A 155 -4.50 12.04 1.11
C ARG A 155 -3.61 11.29 2.09
N PHE A 156 -4.11 11.11 3.30
CA PHE A 156 -3.40 10.47 4.40
C PHE A 156 -4.20 9.30 4.96
N GLY A 157 -3.57 8.48 5.80
CA GLY A 157 -4.20 7.32 6.41
C GLY A 157 -4.31 6.10 5.50
N SER A 158 -5.21 5.19 5.84
CA SER A 158 -5.35 3.88 5.22
C SER A 158 -6.29 3.88 4.01
N VAL A 159 -6.12 2.87 3.15
CA VAL A 159 -6.84 2.77 1.86
C VAL A 159 -8.35 2.66 2.00
N ASP A 160 -8.89 2.20 3.13
CA ASP A 160 -10.34 2.15 3.36
C ASP A 160 -10.98 3.55 3.30
N SER A 161 -10.25 4.59 3.72
CA SER A 161 -10.70 5.97 3.58
C SER A 161 -10.85 6.38 2.11
N ILE A 162 -9.94 5.92 1.24
CA ILE A 162 -9.97 6.15 -0.20
C ILE A 162 -11.15 5.40 -0.83
N TYR A 163 -11.36 4.13 -0.47
CA TYR A 163 -12.55 3.40 -0.94
C TYR A 163 -13.85 4.10 -0.55
N LYS A 164 -13.90 4.64 0.67
CA LYS A 164 -15.08 5.35 1.16
C LYS A 164 -15.32 6.65 0.40
N SER A 165 -14.29 7.44 0.11
CA SER A 165 -14.43 8.72 -0.61
C SER A 165 -14.65 8.53 -2.12
N GLU A 166 -13.88 7.65 -2.76
CA GLU A 166 -13.85 7.53 -4.22
C GLU A 166 -14.89 6.55 -4.76
N ALA A 167 -15.22 5.50 -4.00
CA ALA A 167 -16.13 4.45 -4.44
C ALA A 167 -17.39 4.32 -3.56
N GLY A 168 -17.49 5.05 -2.44
CA GLY A 168 -18.58 4.88 -1.49
C GLY A 168 -18.65 3.49 -0.86
N ARG A 169 -17.53 2.75 -0.87
CA ARG A 169 -17.45 1.36 -0.39
C ARG A 169 -16.82 1.29 0.99
N ASP A 170 -17.41 0.47 1.85
CA ASP A 170 -16.83 0.12 3.16
C ASP A 170 -16.15 -1.24 3.07
N ILE A 171 -14.87 -1.23 2.70
CA ILE A 171 -14.08 -2.46 2.56
C ILE A 171 -13.73 -3.11 3.91
N LEU A 172 -13.95 -2.43 5.04
CA LEU A 172 -13.70 -3.03 6.36
C LEU A 172 -14.79 -4.04 6.72
N ALA A 173 -15.98 -3.89 6.15
CA ALA A 173 -17.09 -4.83 6.25
C ALA A 173 -17.00 -6.01 5.25
N GLU A 174 -16.06 -5.98 4.31
CA GLU A 174 -15.88 -7.01 3.28
C GLU A 174 -14.81 -8.03 3.74
N PRO A 175 -15.14 -9.33 3.88
CA PRO A 175 -14.15 -10.34 4.31
C PRO A 175 -13.07 -10.59 3.25
N THR A 176 -13.34 -10.26 1.99
CA THR A 176 -12.40 -10.44 0.89
C THR A 176 -12.45 -9.26 -0.07
N LEU A 177 -11.28 -8.75 -0.47
CA LEU A 177 -11.12 -7.72 -1.49
C LEU A 177 -10.15 -8.24 -2.55
N LEU A 178 -10.68 -8.83 -3.62
CA LEU A 178 -9.91 -9.53 -4.65
C LEU A 178 -10.14 -8.87 -6.01
N PHE A 179 -9.14 -8.95 -6.89
CA PHE A 179 -9.32 -8.61 -8.28
C PHE A 179 -10.24 -9.61 -8.97
N SER A 180 -11.15 -9.11 -9.80
CA SER A 180 -11.93 -9.96 -10.72
C SER A 180 -11.03 -10.59 -11.78
N ASP A 181 -11.49 -11.68 -12.39
CA ASP A 181 -10.76 -12.34 -13.50
C ASP A 181 -10.44 -11.39 -14.65
N ARG A 182 -11.31 -10.40 -14.89
CA ARG A 182 -11.11 -9.37 -15.92
C ARG A 182 -9.97 -8.43 -15.57
N GLU A 183 -9.91 -7.96 -14.32
CA GLU A 183 -8.82 -7.10 -13.84
C GLU A 183 -7.48 -7.85 -13.86
N LYS A 184 -7.49 -9.14 -13.51
CA LYS A 184 -6.31 -10.01 -13.62
C LYS A 184 -5.85 -10.21 -15.08
N GLN A 185 -6.77 -10.16 -16.05
CA GLN A 185 -6.47 -10.34 -17.47
C GLN A 185 -6.05 -9.05 -18.19
N SER A 186 -6.58 -7.88 -17.80
CA SER A 186 -6.09 -6.58 -18.29
C SER A 186 -4.65 -6.29 -17.84
N ASP A 187 -4.19 -7.00 -16.82
CA ASP A 187 -2.88 -6.85 -16.19
C ASP A 187 -1.80 -7.78 -16.78
N LEU A 188 -2.16 -8.67 -17.71
CA LEU A 188 -1.15 -9.43 -18.47
C LEU A 188 -0.53 -8.49 -19.51
N PRO A 189 0.81 -8.44 -19.66
CA PRO A 189 1.41 -7.67 -20.74
C PRO A 189 0.79 -8.13 -22.05
N SER A 190 0.29 -7.17 -22.84
CA SER A 190 -0.17 -7.42 -24.20
C SER A 190 0.92 -8.22 -24.90
N ALA A 191 0.64 -9.48 -25.22
CA ALA A 191 1.55 -10.28 -26.02
C ALA A 191 1.81 -9.46 -27.29
N ALA A 192 3.04 -8.99 -27.45
CA ALA A 192 3.47 -8.27 -28.62
C ALA A 192 3.03 -9.09 -29.84
N GLN A 193 2.04 -8.59 -30.56
CA GLN A 193 1.71 -9.14 -31.87
C GLN A 193 2.84 -8.67 -32.78
N ASP A 194 3.87 -9.51 -32.89
CA ASP A 194 4.81 -9.46 -34.00
C ASP A 194 4.00 -9.63 -35.29
N HIS A 195 3.84 -8.54 -36.04
CA HIS A 195 3.43 -8.53 -37.44
C HIS A 195 4.31 -7.57 -38.24
#